data_AF-A0A0C3PK51-F1
#
_entry.id   AF-A0A0C3PK51-F1
#
_cell.length_a   1.000
_cell.length_b   1.000
_cell.length_c   1.000
_cell.angle_alpha   90.00
_cell.angle_beta   90.00
_cell.angle_gamma   90.00
#
_symmetry.space_group_name_H-M   'P 1'
#
loop_
_entity.id
_entity.type
_entity.pdbx_description
1 polymer ?
#
loop_
_entity_poly.entity_id
_entity_poly.type
_entity_poly.pdbx_seq_one_letter_code
_entity_poly.pdbx_strand_id
1 'polypeptide(L)'
;MTNDEWARQRKDNHKEVERRRRGNINEGINELGRIVPNGSGEKAKGAILARAVQYIHHLKENEARNIEKWTLEKLLMDQAMGDLQAQLEEVRRAWDDERASRQRLEGELAVLRGMHGGSDPSAAPRPTSAEQRASPKRSLDDGDAASVDDGDKRAKRPRVD
;
A
#
# COMPACT_ATOMS: atom_id res chain seq x y z
N MET A 1 -40.90 59.36 -4.17
CA MET A 1 -41.47 58.04 -4.51
C MET A 1 -42.83 57.94 -3.87
N THR A 2 -43.87 57.69 -4.66
CA THR A 2 -45.24 57.52 -4.17
C THR A 2 -45.40 56.18 -3.45
N ASN A 3 -46.28 56.10 -2.46
CA ASN A 3 -46.55 54.88 -1.67
C ASN A 3 -46.80 53.63 -2.54
N ASP A 4 -47.42 53.84 -3.72
CA ASP A 4 -47.67 52.79 -4.71
C ASP A 4 -46.42 52.25 -5.41
N GLU A 5 -45.39 53.07 -5.59
CA GLU A 5 -44.09 52.66 -6.16
C GLU A 5 -43.33 51.78 -5.16
N TRP A 6 -43.41 52.12 -3.87
CA TRP A 6 -42.77 51.35 -2.81
C TRP A 6 -43.42 49.97 -2.61
N ALA A 7 -44.74 49.90 -2.71
CA ALA A 7 -45.48 48.64 -2.70
C ALA A 7 -45.14 47.73 -3.89
N ARG A 8 -45.00 48.32 -5.10
CA ARG A 8 -44.55 47.60 -6.31
C ARG A 8 -43.11 47.10 -6.18
N GLN A 9 -42.19 47.95 -5.73
CA GLN A 9 -40.79 47.61 -5.51
C GLN A 9 -40.64 46.40 -4.58
N ARG A 10 -41.37 46.39 -3.45
CA ARG A 10 -41.40 45.25 -2.52
C ARG A 10 -41.90 43.97 -3.17
N LYS A 11 -42.98 44.04 -3.95
CA LYS A 11 -43.57 42.88 -4.63
C LYS A 11 -42.61 42.29 -5.67
N ASP A 12 -41.95 43.13 -6.45
CA ASP A 12 -41.02 42.67 -7.48
C ASP A 12 -39.72 42.16 -6.88
N ASN A 13 -39.23 42.77 -5.80
CA ASN A 13 -38.12 42.23 -5.02
C ASN A 13 -38.46 40.83 -4.47
N HIS A 14 -39.65 40.65 -3.89
CA HIS A 14 -40.09 39.35 -3.40
C HIS A 14 -40.16 38.28 -4.51
N LYS A 15 -40.69 38.62 -5.68
CA LYS A 15 -40.69 37.72 -6.85
C LYS A 15 -39.28 37.36 -7.30
N GLU A 16 -38.34 38.31 -7.23
CA GLU A 16 -36.96 38.05 -7.60
C GLU A 16 -36.25 37.11 -6.66
N VAL A 17 -36.43 37.30 -5.35
CA VAL A 17 -35.92 36.36 -4.34
C VAL A 17 -36.45 34.95 -4.61
N GLU A 18 -37.75 34.80 -4.86
CA GLU A 18 -38.35 33.50 -5.13
C GLU A 18 -37.87 32.90 -6.46
N ARG A 19 -37.66 33.72 -7.49
CA ARG A 19 -37.09 33.25 -8.78
C ARG A 19 -35.68 32.70 -8.59
N ARG A 20 -34.82 33.40 -7.83
CA ARG A 20 -33.46 32.95 -7.52
C ARG A 20 -33.49 31.64 -6.73
N ARG A 21 -34.34 31.53 -5.71
CA ARG A 21 -34.55 30.29 -4.95
C ARG A 21 -34.93 29.12 -5.88
N ARG A 22 -35.88 29.33 -6.80
CA ARG A 22 -36.27 28.30 -7.78
C ARG A 22 -35.13 27.94 -8.74
N GLY A 23 -34.35 28.92 -9.19
CA GLY A 23 -33.15 28.72 -10.00
C GLY A 23 -32.16 27.79 -9.30
N ASN A 24 -31.76 28.12 -8.08
CA ASN A 24 -30.82 27.34 -7.29
C ASN A 24 -31.29 25.89 -7.05
N ILE A 25 -32.59 25.70 -6.75
CA ILE A 25 -33.16 24.35 -6.59
C ILE A 25 -33.07 23.55 -7.90
N ASN A 26 -33.38 24.18 -9.03
CA ASN A 26 -33.31 23.52 -10.33
C ASN A 26 -31.87 23.14 -10.69
N GLU A 27 -30.92 24.03 -10.42
CA GLU A 27 -29.49 23.78 -10.61
C GLU A 27 -29.04 22.59 -9.75
N GLY A 28 -29.40 22.56 -8.47
CA GLY A 28 -29.08 21.45 -7.57
C GLY A 28 -29.65 20.11 -8.06
N ILE A 29 -30.89 20.09 -8.53
CA ILE A 29 -31.51 18.86 -9.07
C ILE A 29 -30.82 18.43 -10.38
N ASN A 30 -30.47 19.37 -11.25
CA ASN A 30 -29.75 19.05 -12.49
C ASN A 30 -28.35 18.50 -12.22
N GLU A 31 -27.66 19.03 -11.20
CA GLU A 31 -26.34 18.52 -10.79
C GLU A 31 -26.43 17.10 -10.23
N LEU A 32 -27.45 16.81 -9.40
CA LEU A 32 -27.74 15.45 -8.97
C LEU A 32 -27.95 14.51 -10.16
N GLY A 33 -28.65 14.97 -11.21
CA GLY A 33 -28.83 14.20 -12.44
C GLY A 33 -27.52 13.84 -13.15
N ARG A 34 -26.48 14.67 -13.06
CA ARG A 34 -25.18 14.39 -13.72
C ARG A 34 -24.36 13.32 -13.01
N ILE A 35 -24.43 13.25 -11.68
CA ILE A 35 -23.62 12.33 -10.87
C ILE A 35 -24.29 10.98 -10.65
N VAL A 36 -25.62 10.91 -10.80
CA VAL A 36 -26.39 9.68 -10.61
C VAL A 36 -26.35 8.86 -11.91
N PRO A 37 -26.14 7.53 -11.82
CA PRO A 37 -26.18 6.65 -12.98
C PRO A 37 -27.46 6.82 -13.78
N ASN A 38 -27.34 6.91 -15.10
CA ASN A 38 -28.47 7.13 -16.01
C ASN A 38 -29.29 8.40 -15.72
N GLY A 39 -28.77 9.37 -14.95
CA GLY A 39 -29.46 10.63 -14.68
C GLY A 39 -29.21 11.72 -15.74
N SER A 40 -28.15 11.58 -16.54
CA SER A 40 -27.81 12.54 -17.60
C SER A 40 -28.89 12.53 -18.69
N GLY A 41 -29.56 13.67 -18.88
CA GLY A 41 -30.65 13.83 -19.84
C GLY A 41 -32.05 13.55 -19.29
N GLU A 42 -32.17 13.11 -18.03
CA GLU A 42 -33.47 12.98 -17.36
C GLU A 42 -34.05 14.36 -17.07
N LYS A 43 -35.31 14.60 -17.46
CA LYS A 43 -35.98 15.90 -17.27
C LYS A 43 -36.97 15.89 -16.10
N ALA A 44 -37.38 14.70 -15.66
CA ALA A 44 -38.30 14.55 -14.55
C ALA A 44 -37.56 14.69 -13.21
N LYS A 45 -37.73 15.84 -12.53
CA LYS A 45 -37.13 16.12 -11.22
C LYS A 45 -37.41 15.01 -10.19
N GLY A 46 -38.63 14.47 -10.17
CA GLY A 46 -39.00 13.37 -9.28
C GLY A 46 -38.22 12.09 -9.53
N ALA A 47 -37.97 11.75 -10.80
CA ALA A 47 -37.18 10.58 -11.17
C ALA A 47 -35.70 10.74 -10.80
N ILE A 48 -35.13 11.93 -11.02
CA ILE A 48 -33.75 12.24 -10.60
C ILE A 48 -33.59 12.06 -9.09
N LEU A 49 -34.53 12.59 -8.30
CA LEU A 49 -34.49 12.48 -6.84
C LEU A 49 -34.62 11.02 -6.38
N ALA A 50 -35.56 10.26 -6.94
CA ALA A 50 -35.74 8.85 -6.59
C ALA A 50 -34.49 8.01 -6.91
N ARG A 51 -33.87 8.22 -8.07
CA ARG A 51 -32.61 7.54 -8.44
C ARG A 51 -31.45 7.99 -7.56
N ALA A 52 -31.37 9.26 -7.21
CA ALA A 52 -30.34 9.76 -6.30
C ALA A 52 -30.41 9.05 -4.94
N VAL A 53 -31.61 8.87 -4.39
CA VAL A 53 -31.81 8.12 -3.15
C VAL A 53 -31.36 6.67 -3.29
N GLN A 54 -31.80 5.97 -4.35
CA GLN A 54 -31.39 4.59 -4.61
C GLN A 54 -29.86 4.47 -4.77
N TYR A 55 -29.25 5.42 -5.46
CA TYR A 55 -27.81 5.43 -5.68
C TYR A 55 -27.02 5.65 -4.38
N ILE A 56 -27.49 6.53 -3.49
CA ILE A 56 -26.88 6.71 -2.16
C ILE A 56 -26.94 5.41 -1.35
N HIS A 57 -28.08 4.71 -1.36
CA HIS A 57 -28.19 3.40 -0.70
C HIS A 57 -27.21 2.38 -1.29
N HIS A 58 -27.14 2.29 -2.62
CA HIS A 58 -26.21 1.39 -3.30
C HIS A 58 -24.74 1.73 -2.98
N LEU A 59 -24.37 3.01 -2.95
CA LEU A 59 -23.02 3.44 -2.59
C LEU A 59 -22.66 3.02 -1.16
N LYS A 60 -23.58 3.19 -0.21
CA LYS A 60 -23.38 2.78 1.19
C LYS A 60 -23.21 1.27 1.33
N GLU A 61 -24.04 0.49 0.65
CA GLU A 61 -23.93 -0.99 0.63
C GLU A 61 -22.65 -1.45 -0.08
N ASN A 62 -22.23 -0.75 -1.14
CA ASN A 62 -20.99 -1.03 -1.85
C ASN A 62 -19.76 -0.69 -0.99
N GLU A 63 -19.79 0.40 -0.23
CA GLU A 63 -18.75 0.76 0.72
C GLU A 63 -18.61 -0.30 1.82
N ALA A 64 -19.72 -0.75 2.40
CA ALA A 64 -19.71 -1.84 3.38
C ALA A 64 -19.10 -3.14 2.80
N ARG A 65 -19.53 -3.55 1.61
CA ARG A 65 -18.96 -4.72 0.92
C ARG A 65 -17.47 -4.57 0.61
N ASN A 66 -17.03 -3.38 0.23
CA ASN A 66 -15.62 -3.10 -0.03
C ASN A 66 -14.78 -3.22 1.25
N ILE A 67 -15.28 -2.71 2.37
CA ILE A 67 -14.63 -2.84 3.68
C ILE A 67 -14.53 -4.31 4.08
N GLU A 68 -15.60 -5.09 3.94
CA GLU A 68 -15.61 -6.53 4.24
C GLU A 68 -14.61 -7.29 3.37
N LYS A 69 -14.62 -7.04 2.06
CA LYS A 69 -13.69 -7.66 1.11
C LYS A 69 -12.24 -7.34 1.47
N TRP A 70 -11.92 -6.06 1.68
CA TRP A 70 -10.57 -5.62 2.02
C TRP A 70 -10.11 -6.23 3.35
N THR A 71 -11.00 -6.28 4.35
CA THR A 71 -10.68 -6.88 5.66
C THR A 71 -10.39 -8.38 5.52
N LEU A 72 -11.18 -9.11 4.73
CA LEU A 72 -10.94 -10.53 4.47
C LEU A 72 -9.63 -10.76 3.73
N GLU A 73 -9.37 -10.01 2.66
CA GLU A 73 -8.12 -10.09 1.88
C GLU A 73 -6.91 -9.78 2.76
N LYS A 74 -7.00 -8.76 3.62
CA LYS A 74 -5.94 -8.43 4.59
C LYS A 74 -5.69 -9.57 5.55
N LEU A 75 -6.72 -10.16 6.16
CA LEU A 75 -6.56 -11.27 7.10
C LEU A 75 -5.92 -12.50 6.43
N LEU A 76 -6.30 -12.82 5.20
CA LEU A 76 -5.72 -13.93 4.45
C LEU A 76 -4.25 -13.66 4.11
N MET A 77 -3.92 -12.42 3.73
CA MET A 77 -2.54 -12.01 3.44
C MET A 77 -1.67 -12.05 4.70
N ASP A 78 -2.18 -11.54 5.82
CA ASP A 78 -1.48 -11.56 7.12
C ASP A 78 -1.22 -13.01 7.58
N GLN A 79 -2.19 -13.92 7.38
CA GLN A 79 -2.02 -15.34 7.67
C GLN A 79 -0.93 -15.97 6.78
N ALA A 80 -1.02 -15.77 5.46
CA ALA A 80 -0.04 -16.31 4.52
C ALA A 80 1.37 -15.77 4.78
N MET A 81 1.49 -14.48 5.12
CA MET A 81 2.75 -13.88 5.54
C MET A 81 3.30 -14.53 6.81
N GLY A 82 2.45 -14.77 7.81
CA GLY A 82 2.83 -15.47 9.05
C GLY A 82 3.34 -16.89 8.78
N ASP A 83 2.65 -17.63 7.92
CA ASP A 83 3.06 -19.00 7.54
C ASP A 83 4.40 -19.00 6.80
N LEU A 84 4.63 -18.05 5.88
CA LEU A 84 5.90 -17.89 5.18
C LEU A 84 7.05 -17.49 6.13
N GLN A 85 6.78 -16.60 7.09
CA GLN A 85 7.76 -16.23 8.12
C GLN A 85 8.14 -17.44 8.98
N ALA A 86 7.17 -18.25 9.40
CA ALA A 86 7.42 -19.47 10.16
C ALA A 86 8.29 -20.48 9.38
N GLN A 87 8.01 -20.67 8.08
CA GLN A 87 8.84 -21.54 7.21
C GLN A 87 10.28 -21.02 7.07
N LEU A 88 10.45 -19.69 6.94
CA LEU A 88 11.78 -19.09 6.88
C LEU A 88 12.55 -19.27 8.19
N GLU A 89 11.89 -19.11 9.33
CA GLU A 89 12.48 -19.34 10.65
C GLU A 89 12.89 -20.81 10.84
N GLU A 90 12.04 -21.75 10.40
CA GLU A 90 12.34 -23.18 10.45
C GLU A 90 13.57 -23.54 9.62
N VAL A 91 13.63 -23.08 8.36
CA VAL A 91 14.79 -23.32 7.47
C VAL A 91 16.05 -22.68 8.05
N ARG A 92 15.95 -21.46 8.57
CA ARG A 92 17.08 -20.77 9.20
C ARG A 92 17.59 -21.54 10.42
N ARG A 93 16.70 -22.04 11.27
CA ARG A 93 17.06 -22.84 12.44
C ARG A 93 17.74 -24.15 12.02
N ALA A 94 17.19 -24.87 11.05
CA ALA A 94 17.79 -26.10 10.54
C ALA A 94 19.21 -25.85 9.97
N TRP A 95 19.40 -24.72 9.28
CA TRP A 95 20.72 -24.33 8.79
C TRP A 95 21.71 -24.01 9.91
N ASP A 96 21.28 -23.27 10.94
CA ASP A 96 22.10 -22.96 12.11
C ASP A 96 22.51 -24.23 12.87
N ASP A 97 21.57 -25.17 13.05
CA ASP A 97 21.80 -26.46 13.71
C ASP A 97 22.80 -27.32 12.91
N GLU A 98 22.63 -27.42 11.59
CA GLU A 98 23.54 -28.14 10.69
C GLU A 98 24.94 -27.50 10.69
N ARG A 99 25.01 -26.15 10.65
CA ARG A 99 26.28 -25.42 10.75
C ARG A 99 26.98 -25.69 12.07
N ALA A 100 26.26 -25.66 13.19
CA ALA A 100 26.81 -25.96 14.50
C ALA A 100 27.31 -27.41 14.60
N SER A 101 26.56 -28.36 14.04
CA SER A 101 26.97 -29.78 13.94
C SER A 101 28.26 -29.93 13.13
N ARG A 102 28.35 -29.31 11.95
CA ARG A 102 29.56 -29.31 11.12
C ARG A 102 30.77 -28.74 11.85
N GLN A 103 30.61 -27.60 12.54
CA GLN A 103 31.69 -27.00 13.32
C GLN A 103 32.17 -27.92 14.45
N ARG A 104 31.27 -28.62 15.13
CA ARG A 104 31.62 -29.60 16.17
C ARG A 104 32.43 -30.76 15.58
N LEU A 105 31.93 -31.37 14.50
CA LEU A 105 32.62 -32.48 13.83
C LEU A 105 33.98 -32.06 13.26
N GLU A 106 34.09 -30.88 12.66
CA GLU A 106 35.37 -30.32 12.19
C GLU A 106 36.35 -30.10 13.35
N GLY A 107 35.87 -29.64 14.51
CA GLY A 107 36.66 -29.52 15.73
C GLY A 107 37.17 -30.87 16.24
N GLU A 108 36.31 -31.88 16.31
CA GLU A 108 36.68 -33.24 16.70
C GLU A 108 37.71 -33.84 15.72
N LEU A 109 37.51 -33.66 14.42
CA LEU A 109 38.45 -34.09 13.38
C LEU A 109 39.80 -33.36 13.48
N ALA A 110 39.81 -32.07 13.80
CA ALA A 110 41.04 -31.31 14.00
C ALA A 110 41.85 -31.83 15.20
N VAL A 111 41.17 -32.17 16.30
CA VAL A 111 41.79 -32.81 17.47
C VAL A 111 42.37 -34.18 17.10
N LEU A 112 41.59 -35.04 16.43
CA LEU A 112 42.05 -36.37 16.01
C LEU A 112 43.23 -36.29 15.03
N ARG A 113 43.21 -35.34 14.09
CA ARG A 113 44.33 -35.06 13.18
C ARG A 113 45.56 -34.57 13.94
N GLY A 114 45.39 -33.72 14.95
CA GLY A 114 46.48 -33.27 15.83
C GLY A 114 47.08 -34.41 16.66
N MET A 115 46.24 -35.35 17.12
CA MET A 115 46.69 -36.56 17.85
C MET A 115 47.39 -37.58 16.92
N HIS A 116 47.00 -37.65 15.64
CA HIS A 116 47.68 -38.45 14.61
C HIS A 116 48.83 -37.70 13.91
N GLY A 117 49.20 -36.51 14.43
CA GLY A 117 50.38 -35.73 14.02
C GLY A 117 51.72 -36.36 14.45
N GLY A 118 51.87 -37.66 14.19
CA GLY A 118 53.06 -38.46 14.43
C GLY A 118 53.21 -39.65 13.46
N SER A 119 52.46 -39.72 12.35
CA SER A 119 52.75 -40.68 11.28
C SER A 119 52.31 -40.17 9.91
N ASP A 120 53.22 -39.45 9.26
CA ASP A 120 53.26 -39.31 7.80
C ASP A 120 54.11 -40.48 7.24
N PRO A 121 53.54 -41.44 6.50
CA PRO A 121 54.31 -42.29 5.61
C PRO A 121 53.84 -42.04 4.18
N SER A 122 54.22 -40.89 3.59
CA SER A 122 54.52 -40.75 2.15
C SER A 122 54.74 -39.28 1.79
N ALA A 123 55.95 -38.79 2.07
CA ALA A 123 56.53 -37.74 1.27
C ALA A 123 56.94 -38.37 -0.08
N ALA A 124 56.11 -38.21 -1.11
CA ALA A 124 56.52 -38.40 -2.49
C ALA A 124 56.60 -37.03 -3.19
N PRO A 125 57.64 -36.77 -4.01
CA PRO A 125 58.00 -35.44 -4.44
C PRO A 125 57.08 -34.93 -5.57
N ARG A 126 56.85 -33.61 -5.55
CA ARG A 126 56.16 -32.87 -6.61
C ARG A 126 57.00 -32.85 -7.90
N PRO A 127 56.45 -33.10 -9.09
CA PRO A 127 57.03 -32.58 -10.32
C PRO A 127 56.48 -31.18 -10.56
N THR A 128 57.39 -30.23 -10.74
CA THR A 128 57.12 -28.87 -11.20
C THR A 128 56.78 -28.92 -12.69
N SER A 129 55.62 -28.41 -13.10
CA SER A 129 55.41 -27.90 -14.46
C SER A 129 54.30 -26.86 -14.43
N ALA A 130 54.68 -25.65 -14.80
CA ALA A 130 53.80 -24.51 -14.96
C ALA A 130 52.84 -24.75 -16.12
N GLU A 131 51.56 -24.43 -15.95
CA GLU A 131 50.77 -23.98 -17.09
C GLU A 131 49.74 -22.95 -16.65
N GLN A 132 49.85 -21.79 -17.29
CA GLN A 132 49.07 -20.59 -17.11
C GLN A 132 47.66 -20.81 -17.65
N ARG A 133 46.62 -20.41 -16.91
CA ARG A 133 45.38 -19.96 -17.55
C ARG A 133 44.58 -18.96 -16.70
N ALA A 134 44.82 -17.71 -17.07
CA ALA A 134 43.97 -16.52 -17.01
C ALA A 134 42.57 -16.63 -16.35
N SER A 135 42.39 -15.81 -15.32
CA SER A 135 41.09 -15.31 -14.84
C SER A 135 40.48 -14.31 -15.82
N PRO A 136 39.15 -14.29 -16.03
CA PRO A 136 38.47 -13.06 -16.39
C PRO A 136 37.95 -12.37 -15.12
N LYS A 137 38.36 -11.12 -14.96
CA LYS A 137 37.84 -10.15 -14.01
C LYS A 137 36.32 -10.01 -14.20
N ARG A 138 35.55 -10.06 -13.10
CA ARG A 138 34.29 -9.31 -13.01
C ARG A 138 34.45 -8.26 -11.92
N SER A 139 34.40 -7.03 -12.41
CA SER A 139 34.44 -5.77 -11.69
C SER A 139 33.31 -5.70 -10.66
N LEU A 140 33.70 -5.34 -9.44
CA LEU A 140 32.85 -4.60 -8.52
C LEU A 140 32.51 -3.27 -9.19
N ASP A 141 31.22 -2.98 -9.32
CA ASP A 141 30.70 -1.65 -9.59
C ASP A 141 29.92 -1.21 -8.36
N ASP A 142 30.36 -0.09 -7.81
CA ASP A 142 29.81 0.59 -6.64
C ASP A 142 28.51 1.31 -6.99
N GLY A 143 27.58 1.30 -6.03
CA GLY A 143 26.69 2.44 -5.80
C GLY A 143 25.33 2.44 -6.48
N ASP A 144 24.28 2.20 -5.70
CA ASP A 144 23.25 3.24 -5.50
C ASP A 144 22.49 2.97 -4.19
N ALA A 145 22.85 3.70 -3.14
CA ALA A 145 22.10 3.77 -1.90
C ALA A 145 20.99 4.83 -2.09
N ALA A 146 19.80 4.39 -2.49
CA ALA A 146 18.64 5.25 -2.52
C ALA A 146 18.21 5.61 -1.09
N SER A 147 18.50 6.85 -0.70
CA SER A 147 18.01 7.50 0.50
C SER A 147 16.50 7.65 0.48
N VAL A 148 15.82 7.09 1.47
CA VAL A 148 14.41 7.39 1.75
C VAL A 148 14.35 8.73 2.50
N ASP A 149 13.91 9.77 1.81
CA ASP A 149 13.58 11.10 2.37
C ASP A 149 12.19 11.03 3.01
N ASP A 150 12.16 10.89 4.33
CA ASP A 150 10.95 11.00 5.15
C ASP A 150 10.74 12.49 5.50
N GLY A 151 9.98 13.17 4.64
CA GLY A 151 9.59 14.57 4.80
C GLY A 151 8.27 14.74 5.56
N ASP A 152 8.22 14.37 6.85
CA ASP A 152 7.11 14.78 7.72
C ASP A 152 7.27 16.27 8.09
N LYS A 153 6.52 17.14 7.39
CA LYS A 153 6.27 18.52 7.83
C LYS A 153 4.79 18.88 7.61
N ARG A 154 4.08 18.98 8.74
CA ARG A 154 3.34 20.18 9.21
C ARG A 154 1.82 20.03 9.32
N ALA A 155 1.33 19.99 10.56
CA ALA A 155 0.23 20.86 11.03
C ALA A 155 0.22 20.99 12.57
N LYS A 156 0.73 22.12 13.07
CA LYS A 156 0.51 22.58 14.46
C LYS A 156 -0.99 22.85 14.66
N ARG A 157 -1.64 22.14 15.59
CA ARG A 157 -2.95 22.52 16.13
C ARG A 157 -2.72 23.45 17.34
N PRO A 158 -3.45 24.57 17.50
CA PRO A 158 -3.30 25.42 18.67
C PRO A 158 -4.00 24.77 19.88
N ARG A 159 -3.39 24.93 21.07
CA ARG A 159 -4.05 24.71 22.35
C ARG A 159 -5.04 25.84 22.59
N VAL A 160 -6.24 25.48 23.04
CA VAL A 160 -7.25 26.41 23.54
C VAL A 160 -7.21 26.26 25.06
N ASP A 161 -6.97 27.37 25.75
CA ASP A 161 -7.20 27.52 27.20
C ASP A 161 -8.70 27.64 27.48
#